data_AF-A0A7C3H5D6-F1
#
_entry.id   AF-A0A7C3H5D6-F1
#
_cell.length_a   1.000
_cell.length_b   1.000
_cell.length_c   1.000
_cell.angle_alpha   90.00
_cell.angle_beta   90.00
_cell.angle_gamma   90.00
#
_symmetry.space_group_name_H-M   'P 1'
#
loop_
_entity.id
_entity.type
_entity.pdbx_description
1 polymer ?
#
loop_
_entity_poly.entity_id
_entity_poly.type
_entity_poly.pdbx_seq_one_letter_code
_entity_poly.pdbx_strand_id
1 'polypeptide(L)'
;MATTLTVQMTRQGLLLPRADLGDWYSTDLEAIWGQECIVIRPRLAVDTRSQVRQVLQAAGLLYEPRWEPPPSRSAQDRARLAARLAHGRPLSEIVIADREDRV
;
A
#
# COMPACT_ATOMS: atom_id res chain seq x y z
N MET A 1 32.02 -0.99 -0.44
CA MET A 1 33.02 -2.03 -0.09
C MET A 1 32.52 -3.34 -0.69
N ALA A 2 33.42 -4.16 -1.25
CA ALA A 2 33.07 -5.47 -1.78
C ALA A 2 33.39 -6.52 -0.70
N THR A 3 32.43 -7.39 -0.40
CA THR A 3 32.60 -8.52 0.51
C THR A 3 32.62 -9.79 -0.31
N THR A 4 33.66 -10.61 -0.15
CA THR A 4 33.72 -11.91 -0.81
C THR A 4 32.85 -12.90 -0.04
N LEU A 5 31.87 -13.48 -0.73
CA LEU A 5 31.00 -14.51 -0.16
C LEU A 5 31.31 -15.85 -0.82
N THR A 6 31.23 -16.93 -0.03
CA THR A 6 31.37 -18.28 -0.57
C THR A 6 30.00 -18.71 -1.09
N VAL A 7 29.90 -18.92 -2.40
CA VAL A 7 28.67 -19.37 -3.04
C VAL A 7 28.88 -20.72 -3.72
N GLN A 8 27.87 -21.59 -3.63
CA GLN A 8 27.91 -22.91 -4.22
C GLN A 8 26.86 -23.03 -5.33
N MET A 9 27.31 -23.36 -6.54
CA MET A 9 26.39 -23.70 -7.62
C MET A 9 25.97 -25.17 -7.50
N THR A 10 24.68 -25.43 -7.54
CA THR A 10 24.08 -26.77 -7.51
C THR A 10 23.16 -26.97 -8.70
N ARG A 11 22.70 -28.21 -8.91
CA ARG A 11 21.68 -28.51 -9.95
C ARG A 11 20.34 -27.83 -9.69
N GLN A 12 20.09 -27.40 -8.45
CA GLN A 12 18.84 -26.73 -8.04
C GLN A 12 18.97 -25.20 -8.08
N GLY A 13 20.20 -24.67 -8.18
CA GLY A 13 20.47 -23.24 -8.21
C GLY A 13 21.69 -22.84 -7.37
N LEU A 14 21.79 -21.53 -7.10
CA LEU A 14 22.86 -20.92 -6.32
C LEU A 14 22.54 -20.97 -4.82
N LEU A 15 23.42 -21.59 -4.03
CA LEU A 15 23.33 -21.60 -2.57
C LEU A 15 24.22 -20.50 -1.98
N LEU A 16 23.61 -19.65 -1.16
CA LEU A 16 24.27 -18.62 -0.36
C LEU A 16 24.12 -18.95 1.13
N PRO A 17 25.22 -19.03 1.90
CA PRO A 17 25.13 -19.20 3.35
C PRO A 17 24.36 -18.06 4.00
N ARG A 18 23.36 -18.38 4.82
CA ARG A 18 22.51 -17.36 5.44
C ARG A 18 23.28 -16.44 6.41
N ALA A 19 24.33 -16.95 7.03
CA ALA A 19 25.20 -16.17 7.92
C ALA A 19 25.91 -15.01 7.20
N ASP A 20 26.20 -15.20 5.91
CA ASP A 20 26.91 -14.23 5.08
C ASP A 20 26.02 -13.07 4.63
N LEU A 21 24.70 -13.21 4.76
CA LEU A 21 23.73 -12.19 4.36
C LEU A 21 23.52 -11.09 5.43
N GLY A 22 24.05 -11.28 6.64
CA GLY A 22 23.86 -10.32 7.74
C GLY A 22 22.37 -9.96 7.92
N ASP A 23 22.05 -8.69 8.11
CA ASP A 23 20.67 -8.25 8.37
C ASP A 23 19.68 -8.52 7.22
N TRP A 24 20.16 -8.85 6.01
CA TRP A 24 19.31 -9.10 4.86
C TRP A 24 18.42 -10.34 5.01
N TYR A 25 18.73 -11.26 5.93
CA TYR A 25 17.87 -12.42 6.19
C TYR A 25 16.48 -12.05 6.74
N SER A 26 16.34 -10.84 7.27
CA SER A 26 15.12 -10.33 7.92
C SER A 26 14.19 -9.60 6.96
N THR A 27 14.62 -9.38 5.72
CA THR A 27 13.88 -8.63 4.69
C THR A 27 13.65 -9.52 3.48
N ASP A 28 12.57 -9.28 2.75
CA ASP A 28 12.38 -9.91 1.44
C ASP A 28 13.53 -9.53 0.51
N LEU A 29 14.03 -10.50 -0.27
CA LEU A 29 15.10 -10.29 -1.23
C LEU A 29 14.57 -10.43 -2.66
N GLU A 30 15.11 -9.64 -3.57
CA GLU A 30 14.90 -9.79 -5.01
C GLU A 30 16.22 -10.10 -5.70
N ALA A 31 16.15 -10.94 -6.74
CA ALA A 31 17.28 -11.29 -7.60
C ALA A 31 17.05 -10.75 -9.01
N ILE A 32 17.99 -9.94 -9.49
CA ILE A 32 17.95 -9.29 -10.80
C ILE A 32 19.09 -9.83 -11.64
N TRP A 33 18.78 -10.26 -12.86
CA TRP A 33 19.76 -10.70 -13.83
C TRP A 33 20.35 -9.47 -14.54
N GLY A 34 21.62 -9.18 -14.28
CA GLY A 34 22.44 -8.26 -15.05
C GLY A 34 23.14 -8.97 -16.21
N GLN A 35 23.81 -8.22 -17.07
CA GLN A 35 24.51 -8.79 -18.23
C GLN A 35 25.62 -9.78 -17.85
N GLU A 36 26.32 -9.55 -16.75
CA GLU A 36 27.46 -10.38 -16.31
C GLU A 36 27.35 -10.84 -14.86
N CYS A 37 26.26 -10.50 -14.17
CA CYS A 37 26.11 -10.80 -12.75
C CYS A 37 24.64 -10.97 -12.36
N ILE A 38 24.42 -11.64 -11.23
CA ILE A 38 23.13 -11.65 -10.55
C ILE A 38 23.23 -10.69 -9.38
N VAL A 39 22.35 -9.68 -9.34
CA VAL A 39 22.25 -8.73 -8.24
C VAL A 39 21.16 -9.22 -7.30
N ILE A 40 21.56 -9.69 -6.12
CA ILE A 40 20.64 -9.96 -5.02
C ILE A 40 20.62 -8.71 -4.14
N ARG A 41 19.44 -8.19 -3.83
CA ARG A 41 19.28 -7.02 -2.96
C ARG A 41 18.01 -7.10 -2.13
N PRO A 42 17.92 -6.39 -0.99
CA PRO A 42 16.66 -6.24 -0.27
C PRO A 42 15.61 -5.65 -1.20
N ARG A 43 14.48 -6.32 -1.26
CA ARG A 43 13.29 -5.81 -1.92
C ARG A 43 12.81 -4.64 -1.08
N LEU A 44 13.06 -3.44 -1.60
CA LEU A 44 12.45 -2.25 -1.02
C LEU A 44 10.94 -2.50 -0.99
N ALA A 45 10.32 -2.30 0.16
CA ALA A 45 8.87 -2.25 0.25
C ALA A 45 8.43 -1.08 -0.63
N VAL A 46 8.17 -1.39 -1.90
CA VAL A 46 7.62 -0.43 -2.84
C VAL A 46 6.27 -0.10 -2.25
N ASP A 47 6.12 1.13 -1.76
CA ASP A 47 4.84 1.67 -1.40
C ASP A 47 4.01 1.74 -2.69
N THR A 48 3.38 0.61 -2.99
CA THR A 48 2.66 0.36 -4.23
C THR A 48 1.53 1.37 -4.34
N ARG A 49 0.98 1.82 -3.20
CA ARG A 49 -0.02 2.87 -3.15
C ARG A 49 0.57 4.21 -3.60
N SER A 50 1.75 4.58 -3.12
CA SER A 50 2.44 5.80 -3.58
C SER A 50 2.84 5.72 -5.06
N GLN A 51 3.33 4.58 -5.53
CA GLN A 51 3.70 4.42 -6.94
C GLN A 51 2.46 4.46 -7.86
N VAL A 52 1.38 3.77 -7.51
CA VAL A 52 0.11 3.84 -8.24
C VAL A 52 -0.41 5.27 -8.24
N ARG A 53 -0.37 5.98 -7.10
CA ARG A 53 -0.76 7.39 -7.04
C ARG A 53 0.06 8.26 -7.99
N GLN A 54 1.38 8.08 -8.04
CA GLN A 54 2.25 8.82 -8.96
C GLN A 54 1.93 8.53 -10.43
N VAL A 55 1.74 7.26 -10.79
CA VAL A 55 1.38 6.85 -12.16
C VAL A 55 0.05 7.47 -12.57
N LEU A 56 -0.96 7.41 -11.70
CA LEU A 56 -2.27 7.99 -11.96
C LEU A 56 -2.24 9.53 -12.02
N GLN A 57 -1.40 10.18 -11.20
CA GLN A 57 -1.17 11.63 -11.28
C GLN A 57 -0.50 12.02 -12.60
N ALA A 58 0.54 11.30 -13.01
CA ALA A 58 1.22 11.54 -14.29
C ALA A 58 0.30 11.31 -15.51
N ALA A 59 -0.63 10.35 -15.40
CA ALA A 59 -1.65 10.09 -16.41
C ALA A 59 -2.83 11.08 -16.38
N GLY A 60 -2.85 12.04 -15.45
CA GLY A 60 -3.96 13.00 -15.29
C GLY A 60 -5.25 12.38 -14.73
N LEU A 61 -5.21 11.12 -14.28
CA LEU A 61 -6.36 10.41 -13.70
C LEU A 61 -6.56 10.72 -12.22
N LEU A 62 -5.52 11.25 -11.56
CA LEU A 62 -5.60 11.86 -10.24
C LEU A 62 -5.10 13.30 -10.32
N TYR A 63 -5.88 14.22 -9.79
CA TYR A 63 -5.49 15.61 -9.63
C TYR A 63 -5.81 16.06 -8.20
N GLU A 64 -5.05 17.04 -7.71
CA GLU A 64 -5.43 17.72 -6.48
C GLU A 64 -6.47 18.79 -6.82
N PRO A 65 -7.73 18.65 -6.34
CA PRO A 65 -8.75 19.64 -6.61
C PRO A 65 -8.38 20.96 -5.92
N ARG A 66 -8.27 22.03 -6.70
CA ARG A 66 -8.02 23.40 -6.21
C ARG A 66 -9.28 24.07 -5.65
N TRP A 67 -10.14 23.31 -4.99
CA TRP A 67 -11.29 23.90 -4.29
C TRP A 67 -10.88 24.40 -2.91
N GLU A 68 -11.46 25.52 -2.50
CA GLU A 68 -11.33 25.99 -1.13
C GLU A 68 -12.05 25.01 -0.20
N PRO A 69 -11.39 24.50 0.85
CA PRO A 69 -12.06 23.71 1.87
C PRO A 69 -13.20 24.55 2.46
N PRO A 70 -14.41 23.98 2.63
CA PRO A 70 -15.48 24.70 3.30
C PRO A 70 -15.04 25.05 4.73
N PRO A 71 -15.49 26.18 5.28
CA PRO A 71 -15.16 26.58 6.63
C PRO A 71 -15.62 25.51 7.62
N SER A 72 -14.83 25.32 8.68
CA SER A 72 -15.20 24.44 9.78
C SER A 72 -16.50 24.93 10.42
N ARG A 73 -17.48 24.04 10.57
CA ARG A 73 -18.75 24.36 11.22
C ARG A 73 -18.58 24.33 12.73
N SER A 74 -19.26 25.24 13.42
CA SER A 74 -19.34 25.24 14.89
C SER A 74 -19.93 23.93 15.41
N ALA A 75 -19.63 23.60 16.68
CA ALA A 75 -20.24 22.44 17.33
C ALA A 75 -21.78 22.52 17.37
N GLN A 76 -22.31 23.74 17.56
CA GLN A 76 -23.74 24.02 17.56
C GLN A 76 -24.37 23.78 16.17
N ASP A 77 -23.72 24.25 15.11
CA ASP A 77 -24.19 24.02 13.73
C ASP A 77 -24.19 22.54 13.37
N ARG A 78 -23.14 21.83 13.76
CA ARG A 78 -23.04 20.37 13.58
C ARG A 78 -24.18 19.64 14.30
N ALA A 79 -24.47 19.99 15.56
CA ALA A 79 -25.56 19.37 16.32
C ALA A 79 -26.93 19.64 15.67
N ARG A 80 -27.17 20.88 15.22
CA ARG A 80 -28.38 21.26 14.49
C ARG A 80 -28.54 20.48 13.19
N LEU A 81 -27.46 20.31 12.43
CA LEU A 81 -27.47 19.54 11.18
C LEU A 81 -27.69 18.06 11.43
N ALA A 82 -27.04 17.49 12.43
CA ALA A 82 -27.25 16.09 12.83
C ALA A 82 -28.72 15.85 13.16
N ALA A 83 -29.35 16.73 13.97
CA ALA A 83 -30.77 16.64 14.27
C ALA A 83 -31.67 16.75 13.02
N ARG A 84 -31.33 17.63 12.06
CA ARG A 84 -32.06 17.74 10.79
C ARG A 84 -31.87 16.54 9.87
N LEU A 85 -30.67 15.98 9.81
CA LEU A 85 -30.33 14.85 8.93
C LEU A 85 -30.66 13.49 9.52
N ALA A 86 -30.95 13.42 10.82
CA ALA A 86 -31.41 12.21 11.50
C ALA A 86 -32.86 11.80 11.13
N HIS A 87 -33.51 12.50 10.19
CA HIS A 87 -34.82 12.11 9.67
C HIS A 87 -34.65 10.93 8.68
N GLY A 88 -34.56 9.73 9.23
CA GLY A 88 -34.46 8.49 8.48
C GLY A 88 -33.95 7.36 9.37
N ARG A 89 -34.22 6.11 8.97
CA ARG A 89 -33.54 4.97 9.59
C ARG A 89 -32.03 5.09 9.33
N PRO A 90 -31.17 4.76 10.31
CA PRO A 90 -29.74 4.68 10.09
C PRO A 90 -29.42 3.86 8.83
N LEU A 91 -28.44 4.31 8.04
CA LEU A 91 -28.05 3.61 6.81
C LEU A 91 -27.69 2.13 7.09
N SER A 92 -27.12 1.85 8.26
CA SER A 92 -26.85 0.50 8.73
C SER A 92 -28.10 -0.37 8.79
N GLU A 93 -29.22 0.17 9.29
CA GLU A 93 -30.48 -0.56 9.38
C GLU A 93 -31.11 -0.81 8.00
N ILE A 94 -30.98 0.15 7.08
CA ILE A 94 -31.47 -0.01 5.70
C ILE A 94 -30.66 -1.10 4.98
N VAL A 95 -29.35 -1.12 5.16
CA VAL A 95 -28.44 -2.13 4.58
C VAL A 95 -28.70 -3.52 5.16
N ILE A 96 -29.03 -3.63 6.45
CA ILE A 96 -29.38 -4.90 7.08
C ILE A 96 -30.72 -5.42 6.52
N ALA A 97 -31.76 -4.58 6.49
CA ALA A 97 -33.06 -4.95 5.96
C ALA A 97 -32.99 -5.42 4.48
N ASP A 98 -32.25 -4.71 3.62
CA ASP A 98 -32.08 -5.11 2.20
C ASP A 98 -31.32 -6.44 2.02
N ARG A 99 -30.51 -6.85 3.01
CA ARG A 99 -29.82 -8.15 2.98
C ARG A 99 -30.71 -9.29 3.45
N GLU A 100 -31.55 -9.03 4.45
CA GLU A 100 -32.50 -10.01 5.00
C GLU A 100 -33.62 -10.33 4.01
N ASP A 101 -34.09 -9.34 3.24
CA ASP A 101 -35.12 -9.52 2.19
C ASP A 101 -34.66 -10.33 0.95
N ARG A 102 -33.36 -10.65 0.84
CA ARG A 102 -32.78 -11.42 -0.30
C ARG A 102 -32.60 -12.91 0.00
N VAL A 103 -33.06 -13.40 1.15
CA VAL A 103 -33.01 -14.82 1.59
C VAL A 103 -34.40 -15.43 1.50
#